data_AF-A0A830GNN9-F1
#
_entry.id   AF-A0A830GNN9-F1
#
_cell.length_a   1.000
_cell.length_b   1.000
_cell.length_c   1.000
_cell.angle_alpha   90.00
_cell.angle_beta   90.00
_cell.angle_gamma   90.00
#
_symmetry.space_group_name_H-M   'P 1'
#
loop_
_entity.id
_entity.type
_entity.pdbx_description
1 polymer ?
#
loop_
_entity_poly.entity_id
_entity_poly.type
_entity_poly.pdbx_seq_one_letter_code
_entity_poly.pdbx_strand_id
1 'polypeptide(L)' 'MRERLQGNLLGLTAAASVTLLCILVAGAGAIAIYAEAVGTWRSLFLMEQTLALLVPTVKALLAVAFVSGVGLVAGAR' A
#
# COMPACT_ATOMS: atom_id res chain seq x y z
N MET A 1 -29.60 -8.21 6.42
CA MET A 1 -29.12 -6.80 6.28
C MET A 1 -27.65 -6.63 6.69
N ARG A 2 -27.19 -7.26 7.78
CA ARG A 2 -25.78 -7.22 8.24
C ARG A 2 -24.75 -7.75 7.22
N GLU A 3 -25.08 -8.82 6.50
CA GLU A 3 -24.17 -9.43 5.49
C GLU A 3 -23.90 -8.52 4.29
N ARG A 4 -24.92 -7.82 3.78
CA ARG A 4 -24.73 -6.82 2.70
C ARG A 4 -23.88 -5.63 3.16
N LEU A 5 -24.00 -5.23 4.42
CA LEU A 5 -23.22 -4.13 4.98
C LEU A 5 -21.74 -4.53 5.11
N GLN A 6 -21.46 -5.76 5.54
CA GLN A 6 -20.10 -6.31 5.64
C GLN A 6 -19.45 -6.47 4.26
N GLY A 7 -20.18 -6.96 3.25
CA GLY A 7 -19.68 -7.06 1.88
C GLY A 7 -19.28 -5.70 1.29
N ASN A 8 -20.10 -4.66 1.51
CA ASN A 8 -19.77 -3.30 1.09
C ASN A 8 -18.56 -2.73 1.83
N LEU A 9 -18.42 -3.00 3.13
CA LEU A 9 -17.30 -2.50 3.94
C LEU A 9 -15.97 -3.18 3.57
N LEU A 10 -16.01 -4.49 3.32
CA LEU A 10 -14.86 -5.26 2.84
C LEU A 10 -14.44 -4.85 1.42
N GLY A 11 -15.41 -4.59 0.53
CA GLY A 11 -15.13 -4.06 -0.81
C GLY A 11 -14.51 -2.67 -0.78
N LEU A 12 -15.04 -1.78 0.08
CA LEU A 12 -14.50 -0.43 0.25
C LEU A 12 -13.07 -0.46 0.82
N THR A 13 -12.81 -1.32 1.82
CA THR A 13 -11.47 -1.45 2.42
C THR A 13 -10.46 -2.09 1.47
N ALA A 14 -10.87 -3.08 0.66
CA ALA A 14 -10.04 -3.64 -0.40
C ALA A 14 -9.69 -2.59 -1.46
N ALA A 15 -10.68 -1.84 -1.97
CA ALA A 15 -10.44 -0.78 -2.95
C ALA A 15 -9.55 0.35 -2.39
N ALA A 16 -9.81 0.78 -1.16
CA ALA A 16 -9.02 1.81 -0.50
C ALA A 16 -7.58 1.37 -0.26
N SER A 17 -7.35 0.14 0.20
CA SER A 17 -6.00 -0.40 0.43
C SER A 17 -5.19 -0.53 -0.86
N VAL A 18 -5.80 -0.99 -1.95
CA VAL A 18 -5.16 -1.05 -3.28
C VAL A 18 -4.83 0.36 -3.79
N THR A 19 -5.75 1.32 -3.64
CA THR A 19 -5.51 2.72 -4.04
C THR A 19 -4.34 3.31 -3.25
N LEU A 20 -4.29 3.06 -1.94
CA LEU A 20 -3.20 3.53 -1.07
C LEU A 20 -1.85 2.91 -1.47
N LEU A 21 -1.84 1.62 -1.82
CA LEU A 21 -0.66 0.92 -2.32
C LEU A 21 -0.13 1.57 -3.61
N CYS A 22 -1.01 1.89 -4.57
CA CYS A 22 -0.61 2.57 -5.80
C CYS A 22 0.03 3.94 -5.52
N ILE A 23 -0.57 4.73 -4.62
CA ILE A 23 -0.04 6.05 -4.23
C ILE A 23 1.33 5.89 -3.56
N LEU A 24 1.49 4.92 -2.67
CA LEU A 24 2.76 4.62 -2.00
C LEU A 24 3.86 4.24 -2.99
N VAL A 25 3.56 3.38 -3.95
CA VAL A 25 4.51 2.97 -5.00
C VAL A 25 4.89 4.16 -5.88
N ALA A 26 3.92 4.97 -6.31
CA ALA A 26 4.18 6.18 -7.09
C ALA A 26 5.04 7.19 -6.31
N GLY A 27 4.75 7.37 -5.01
CA GLY A 27 5.53 8.23 -4.12
C GLY A 27 6.96 7.74 -3.93
N ALA A 28 7.16 6.43 -3.75
CA ALA A 28 8.50 5.84 -3.67
C ALA A 28 9.31 6.07 -4.95
N GLY A 29 8.68 5.90 -6.12
CA GLY A 29 9.31 6.21 -7.41
C GLY A 29 9.70 7.68 -7.54
N ALA A 30 8.83 8.60 -7.11
CA ALA A 30 9.12 10.03 -7.13
C ALA A 30 10.31 10.40 -6.21
N ILE A 31 10.39 9.78 -5.03
CA ILE A 31 11.51 9.98 -4.08
C ILE A 31 12.81 9.45 -4.68
N ALA A 32 12.79 8.30 -5.35
CA ALA A 32 13.96 7.73 -6.00
C ALA A 32 14.50 8.63 -7.12
N ILE A 33 13.61 9.14 -7.98
CA ILE A 33 13.97 10.08 -9.06
C ILE A 33 14.55 11.37 -8.49
N TYR A 34 13.94 11.91 -7.42
CA TYR A 34 14.45 13.11 -6.76
C TYR A 34 15.84 12.88 -6.14
N ALA A 35 16.05 11.74 -5.50
CA ALA A 35 17.32 11.42 -4.87
C ALA A 35 18.46 11.24 -5.89
N GLU A 36 18.18 10.59 -7.02
CA GLU A 36 19.12 10.47 -8.13
C GLU A 36 19.43 11.84 -8.75
N ALA A 37 18.42 12.70 -8.94
CA ALA A 37 18.61 14.04 -9.49
C ALA A 37 19.48 14.95 -8.60
N VAL A 38 19.41 14.81 -7.27
CA VAL A 38 20.26 15.56 -6.34
C VAL A 38 21.68 14.98 -6.29
N GLY A 39 21.84 13.67 -6.49
CA GLY A 39 23.15 13.04 -6.71
C GLY A 39 24.14 13.13 -5.54
N THR A 40 23.69 13.50 -4.34
CA THR A 40 24.56 13.59 -3.14
C THR A 40 24.49 12.31 -2.30
N TRP A 41 25.59 11.95 -1.65
CA TRP A 41 25.69 10.81 -0.73
C TRP A 41 24.59 10.82 0.36
N ARG A 42 24.22 12.02 0.85
CA ARG A 42 23.14 12.17 1.83
C ARG A 42 21.76 11.89 1.24
N SER A 43 21.54 12.20 -0.03
CA SER A 43 20.26 11.92 -0.70
C SER A 43 20.05 10.44 -0.99
N LEU A 44 21.13 9.72 -1.36
CA LEU A 44 21.11 8.27 -1.52
C LEU A 44 20.80 7.55 -0.20
N PHE A 45 21.39 8.01 0.91
CA PHE A 45 21.12 7.44 2.23
C PHE A 45 19.68 7.70 2.70
N LEU A 46 19.13 8.87 2.40
CA LEU A 46 17.72 9.20 2.63
C LEU A 46 16.78 8.30 1.82
N MET A 47 17.15 7.96 0.58
CA MET A 47 16.41 7.03 -0.28
C MET A 47 16.40 5.60 0.29
N GLU A 48 17.55 5.10 0.75
CA GLU A 48 17.62 3.79 1.42
C GLU A 48 16.78 3.75 2.69
N GLN A 49 16.82 4.80 3.51
CA GLN A 49 16.04 4.88 4.75
C GLN A 49 14.53 4.98 4.49
N THR A 50 14.12 5.72 3.45
CA THR A 50 12.72 5.75 3.04
C THR A 50 12.27 4.39 2.51
N LEU A 51 13.05 3.73 1.67
CA LEU A 51 12.77 2.36 1.19
C LEU A 51 12.65 1.37 2.35
N ALA A 52 13.54 1.44 3.34
CA ALA A 52 13.49 0.58 4.52
C ALA A 52 12.19 0.74 5.34
N LEU A 53 11.59 1.93 5.35
CA LEU A 53 10.28 2.19 5.97
C LEU A 53 9.09 1.86 5.05
N LEU A 54 9.26 2.02 3.75
CA LEU A 54 8.22 1.77 2.75
C LEU A 54 7.91 0.28 2.61
N VAL A 55 8.95 -0.56 2.62
CA VAL A 55 8.83 -2.01 2.51
C VAL A 55 7.91 -2.65 3.57
N PRO A 56 8.08 -2.41 4.90
CA PRO A 56 7.18 -2.97 5.90
C PRO A 56 5.76 -2.40 5.79
N THR A 57 5.63 -1.12 5.41
CA THR A 57 4.33 -0.46 5.22
C THR A 57 3.54 -1.09 4.07
N VAL A 58 4.19 -1.29 2.92
CA VAL A 58 3.61 -1.96 1.75
C VAL A 58 3.23 -3.41 2.09
N LYS A 59 4.09 -4.13 2.81
CA LYS A 59 3.77 -5.49 3.28
C LYS A 59 2.52 -5.52 4.16
N ALA A 60 2.39 -4.60 5.11
CA ALA A 60 1.24 -4.53 5.99
C ALA A 60 -0.04 -4.23 5.20
N LEU A 61 0.00 -3.25 4.29
CA LEU A 61 -1.13 -2.92 3.42
C LEU A 61 -1.52 -4.06 2.49
N LEU A 62 -0.55 -4.77 1.94
CA LEU A 62 -0.80 -5.95 1.11
C LEU A 62 -1.50 -7.06 1.91
N ALA A 63 -1.08 -7.30 3.15
CA ALA A 63 -1.73 -8.28 4.02
C ALA A 63 -3.19 -7.89 4.33
N VAL A 64 -3.45 -6.61 4.62
CA VAL A 64 -4.81 -6.09 4.84
C VAL A 64 -5.67 -6.24 3.58
N ALA A 65 -5.14 -5.86 2.41
CA ALA A 65 -5.82 -6.03 1.14
C ALA A 65 -6.15 -7.50 0.87
N PHE A 66 -5.21 -8.40 1.13
CA PHE A 66 -5.39 -9.83 0.95
C PHE A 66 -6.46 -10.42 1.88
N VAL A 67 -6.41 -10.10 3.17
CA VAL A 67 -7.41 -10.56 4.15
C VAL A 67 -8.80 -10.02 3.81
N SER A 68 -8.89 -8.74 3.44
CA SER A 68 -10.17 -8.14 3.02
C SER A 68 -10.73 -8.80 1.76
N GLY A 69 -9.90 -9.12 0.78
CA GLY A 69 -10.28 -9.83 -0.44
C GLY A 69 -10.74 -11.26 -0.18
N VAL A 70 -10.00 -12.04 0.62
CA VAL A 70 -10.40 -13.40 1.02
C VAL A 70 -11.70 -13.37 1.81
N GLY A 71 -11.85 -12.42 2.74
CA GLY A 71 -13.09 -12.24 3.50
C GLY A 71 -14.30 -11.92 2.63
N LEU A 72 -14.10 -11.12 1.58
CA LEU A 72 -15.13 -10.81 0.58
C LEU A 72 -15.58 -12.05 -0.20
N VAL A 73 -14.63 -12.86 -0.67
CA VAL A 73 -14.92 -14.09 -1.44
C VAL A 73 -15.56 -15.15 -0.54
N ALA A 74 -15.09 -15.31 0.69
CA ALA A 74 -15.64 -16.25 1.65
C ALA A 74 -17.05 -15.88 2.12
N GLY A 75 -17.34 -14.58 2.30
CA GLY A 75 -18.67 -14.10 2.66
C GLY A 75 -19.67 -13.99 1.49
N ALA A 76 -19.21 -14.16 0.25
CA ALA A 76 -20.06 -14.19 -0.94
C ALA A 76 -20.50 -15.62 -1.35
N ARG A 77 -19.95 -16.66 -0.70
CA ARG A 77 -20.39 -18.06 -0.83
C ARG A 77 -21.40 -18.41 0.25
#